data_AF-A0A1H3SC67-F1
#
_entry.id   AF-A0A1H3SC67-F1
#
_cell.length_a   1.000
_cell.length_b   1.000
_cell.length_c   1.000
_cell.angle_alpha   90.00
_cell.angle_beta   90.00
_cell.angle_gamma   90.00
#
_symmetry.space_group_name_H-M   'P 1'
#
loop_
_entity.id
_entity.type
_entity.pdbx_description
1 polymer ?
#
loop_
_entity_poly.entity_id
_entity_poly.type
_entity_poly.pdbx_seq_one_letter_code
_entity_poly.pdbx_strand_id
1 'polypeptide(L)'
;MSESRMTTVAVVDADEEALAAKVAALAGAPGIDVRIGAVSLGQLLTHPGFPPDVVVIQQREGERVSVNYKIRVCRLADARVIVVSDDGHELAPDVGQLMTPVRSFAQAVALIAS
;
A
#
# COMPACT_ATOMS: atom_id res chain seq x y z
N MET A 1 16.39 24.04 -10.75
CA MET A 1 15.89 23.55 -9.44
C MET A 1 15.19 22.25 -9.73
N SER A 2 15.74 21.11 -9.31
CA SER A 2 15.02 19.85 -9.47
C SER A 2 13.80 19.91 -8.57
N GLU A 3 12.60 19.83 -9.14
CA GLU A 3 11.41 19.51 -8.33
C GLU A 3 11.70 18.16 -7.68
N SER A 4 11.73 18.12 -6.34
CA SER A 4 11.75 16.85 -5.63
C SER A 4 10.49 16.09 -6.04
N ARG A 5 10.63 15.10 -6.91
CA ARG A 5 9.51 14.25 -7.35
C ARG A 5 8.91 13.64 -6.09
N MET A 6 7.66 13.96 -5.81
CA MET A 6 6.91 13.34 -4.73
C MET A 6 6.67 11.87 -5.06
N THR A 7 6.79 11.02 -4.05
CA THR A 7 6.47 9.60 -4.17
C THR A 7 4.95 9.44 -4.15
N THR A 8 4.40 8.89 -5.22
CA THR A 8 2.95 8.68 -5.33
C THR A 8 2.56 7.40 -4.57
N VAL A 9 1.56 7.50 -3.70
CA VAL A 9 1.18 6.42 -2.79
C VAL A 9 -0.30 6.07 -2.93
N ALA A 10 -0.59 4.78 -2.96
CA ALA A 10 -1.91 4.23 -2.70
C ALA A 10 -1.95 3.51 -1.35
N VAL A 11 -3.09 3.63 -0.65
CA VAL A 11 -3.41 2.85 0.54
C VAL A 11 -4.59 1.94 0.23
N VAL A 12 -4.42 0.65 0.50
CA VAL A 12 -5.49 -0.35 0.42
C VAL A 12 -5.80 -0.86 1.81
N ASP A 13 -7.02 -0.65 2.26
CA ASP A 13 -7.51 -1.15 3.54
C ASP A 13 -9.02 -1.37 3.46
N ALA A 14 -9.49 -2.59 3.73
CA ALA A 14 -10.91 -2.95 3.65
C ALA A 14 -11.80 -2.26 4.71
N ASP A 15 -11.20 -1.61 5.70
CA ASP A 15 -11.87 -0.80 6.72
C ASP A 15 -11.81 0.68 6.33
N GLU A 16 -12.98 1.25 6.06
CA GLU A 16 -13.13 2.63 5.57
C GLU A 16 -12.62 3.68 6.58
N GLU A 17 -12.85 3.46 7.87
CA GLU A 17 -12.44 4.41 8.92
C GLU A 17 -10.91 4.40 9.07
N ALA A 18 -10.33 3.21 9.13
CA ALA A 18 -8.88 3.05 9.17
C ALA A 18 -8.20 3.57 7.89
N LEU A 19 -8.81 3.35 6.72
CA LEU A 19 -8.34 3.89 5.45
C LEU A 19 -8.29 5.43 5.47
N ALA A 20 -9.37 6.07 5.91
CA ALA A 20 -9.44 7.53 5.99
C ALA A 20 -8.37 8.10 6.92
N ALA A 21 -8.17 7.48 8.09
CA ALA A 21 -7.13 7.87 9.03
C ALA A 21 -5.70 7.73 8.43
N LYS A 22 -5.44 6.64 7.70
CA LYS A 22 -4.15 6.38 7.04
C LYS A 22 -3.85 7.36 5.91
N VAL A 23 -4.85 7.66 5.09
CA VAL A 23 -4.75 8.67 4.03
C VAL A 23 -4.45 10.05 4.62
N ALA A 24 -5.17 10.44 5.68
CA ALA A 24 -4.93 11.71 6.37
C ALA A 24 -3.51 11.78 6.97
N ALA A 25 -3.00 10.70 7.56
CA ALA A 25 -1.66 10.64 8.11
C ALA A 25 -0.56 10.80 7.04
N LEU A 26 -0.72 10.17 5.86
CA LEU A 26 0.25 10.30 4.77
C LEU A 26 0.19 11.66 4.07
N ALA A 27 -0.98 12.30 3.98
CA ALA A 27 -1.13 13.62 3.36
C ALA A 27 -0.30 14.71 4.08
N GLY A 28 0.02 14.50 5.36
CA GLY A 28 0.91 15.39 6.14
C GLY A 28 2.40 15.06 6.04
N ALA A 29 2.78 13.97 5.35
CA ALA A 29 4.16 13.51 5.29
C ALA A 29 4.94 14.21 4.14
N PRO A 30 6.16 14.72 4.40
CA PRO A 30 6.94 15.39 3.38
C PRO A 30 7.37 14.44 2.26
N GLY A 31 7.27 14.89 1.01
CA GLY A 31 7.69 14.12 -0.16
C GLY A 31 6.73 13.01 -0.59
N ILE A 32 5.54 12.94 0.00
CA ILE A 32 4.51 11.96 -0.32
C ILE A 32 3.30 12.63 -0.99
N ASP A 33 2.84 12.03 -2.09
CA ASP A 33 1.61 12.40 -2.81
C ASP A 33 0.62 11.22 -2.73
N VAL A 34 -0.35 11.29 -1.81
CA VAL A 34 -1.36 10.23 -1.66
C VAL A 34 -2.43 10.39 -2.75
N ARG A 35 -2.44 9.48 -3.72
CA ARG A 35 -3.34 9.55 -4.88
C ARG A 35 -4.58 8.67 -4.76
N ILE A 36 -4.49 7.60 -3.97
CA ILE A 36 -5.52 6.56 -3.96
C ILE A 36 -5.72 6.07 -2.52
N GLY A 37 -6.95 6.18 -2.04
CA GLY A 37 -7.46 5.35 -0.95
C GLY A 37 -8.47 4.36 -1.53
N ALA A 38 -8.27 3.07 -1.32
CA ALA A 38 -9.15 2.04 -1.86
C ALA A 38 -9.50 0.99 -0.79
N VAL A 39 -10.78 0.59 -0.72
CA VAL A 39 -11.22 -0.49 0.19
C VAL A 39 -11.12 -1.87 -0.44
N SER A 40 -10.69 -1.95 -1.69
CA SER A 40 -10.54 -3.21 -2.41
C SER A 40 -9.49 -3.11 -3.51
N LEU A 41 -8.98 -4.28 -3.94
CA LEU A 41 -8.11 -4.35 -5.11
C LEU A 41 -8.82 -3.85 -6.38
N GLY A 42 -10.10 -4.16 -6.55
CA GLY A 42 -10.88 -3.70 -7.71
C GLY A 42 -10.88 -2.18 -7.81
N GLN A 43 -11.18 -1.48 -6.72
CA GLN A 43 -11.15 -0.02 -6.67
C GLN A 43 -9.76 0.54 -6.97
N LEU A 44 -8.69 -0.06 -6.43
CA LEU A 44 -7.32 0.34 -6.72
C LEU A 44 -7.03 0.26 -8.23
N LEU A 45 -7.35 -0.87 -8.87
CA LEU A 45 -7.03 -1.13 -10.27
C LEU A 45 -7.84 -0.30 -11.25
N THR A 46 -9.05 0.11 -10.86
CA THR A 46 -9.90 0.96 -11.70
C THR A 46 -9.68 2.45 -11.48
N HIS A 47 -8.82 2.84 -10.53
CA HIS A 47 -8.58 4.24 -10.23
C HIS A 47 -7.71 4.88 -11.34
N PRO A 48 -8.04 6.09 -11.84
CA PRO A 48 -7.29 6.74 -12.92
C PRO A 48 -5.84 7.08 -12.57
N GLY A 49 -5.52 7.15 -11.28
CA GLY A 49 -4.16 7.37 -10.77
C GLY A 49 -3.28 6.11 -10.67
N PHE A 50 -3.79 4.93 -11.08
CA PHE A 50 -3.02 3.68 -11.06
C PHE A 50 -2.13 3.55 -12.31
N PRO A 51 -0.86 3.07 -12.18
CA PRO A 51 -0.20 2.64 -10.95
C PRO A 51 0.51 3.78 -10.19
N PRO A 52 0.50 3.75 -8.85
CA PRO A 52 1.35 4.60 -8.02
C PRO A 52 2.79 4.04 -7.93
N ASP A 53 3.73 4.83 -7.40
CA ASP A 53 5.08 4.38 -7.11
C ASP A 53 5.09 3.36 -5.94
N VAL A 54 4.23 3.56 -4.93
CA VAL A 54 4.10 2.67 -3.76
C VAL A 54 2.64 2.31 -3.48
N VAL A 55 2.38 1.04 -3.17
CA VAL A 55 1.09 0.57 -2.61
C VAL A 55 1.32 0.05 -1.19
N VAL A 56 0.64 0.64 -0.22
CA VAL A 56 0.56 0.14 1.15
C VAL A 56 -0.71 -0.69 1.30
N ILE A 57 -0.57 -1.98 1.60
CA ILE A 57 -1.68 -2.92 1.77
C ILE A 57 -1.81 -3.22 3.26
N GLN A 58 -2.92 -2.83 3.87
CA GLN A 58 -3.32 -3.39 5.16
C GLN A 58 -3.92 -4.78 4.91
N GLN A 59 -3.28 -5.80 5.47
CA GLN A 59 -3.85 -7.14 5.48
C GLN A 59 -4.96 -7.21 6.55
N ARG A 60 -6.11 -7.77 6.17
CA ARG A 60 -7.18 -8.12 7.10
C ARG A 60 -7.61 -9.57 6.94
N GLU A 61 -8.13 -10.14 8.02
CA GLU A 61 -8.73 -11.47 7.98
C GLU A 61 -10.05 -11.46 7.19
N GLY A 62 -10.37 -12.56 6.51
CA GLY A 62 -11.65 -12.72 5.80
C GLY A 62 -11.78 -11.97 4.48
N GLU A 63 -10.71 -11.32 4.00
CA GLU A 63 -10.73 -10.63 2.72
C GLU A 63 -10.93 -11.60 1.54
N ARG A 64 -11.81 -11.23 0.59
CA ARG A 64 -12.11 -12.05 -0.59
C ARG A 64 -10.91 -12.27 -1.51
N VAL A 65 -10.02 -11.28 -1.59
CA VAL A 65 -8.83 -11.33 -2.43
C VAL A 65 -7.63 -11.50 -1.53
N SER A 66 -6.87 -12.59 -1.73
CA SER A 66 -5.70 -12.87 -0.91
C SER A 66 -4.64 -11.78 -1.05
N VAL A 67 -3.93 -11.51 0.05
CA VAL A 67 -2.80 -10.57 0.05
C VAL A 67 -1.74 -10.97 -0.98
N ASN A 68 -1.49 -12.28 -1.15
CA ASN A 68 -0.57 -12.82 -2.15
C ASN A 68 -0.94 -12.39 -3.58
N TYR A 69 -2.23 -12.43 -3.94
CA TYR A 69 -2.68 -11.98 -5.25
C TYR A 69 -2.53 -10.46 -5.42
N LYS A 70 -2.92 -9.68 -4.40
CA LYS A 70 -2.76 -8.21 -4.42
C LYS A 70 -1.31 -7.80 -4.65
N ILE A 71 -0.37 -8.44 -3.96
CA ILE A 71 1.07 -8.17 -4.08
C ILE A 71 1.54 -8.43 -5.52
N ARG A 72 1.22 -9.61 -6.08
CA ARG A 72 1.63 -9.96 -7.45
C ARG A 72 1.08 -8.98 -8.48
N VAL A 73 -0.19 -8.60 -8.37
CA VAL A 73 -0.80 -7.64 -9.30
C VAL A 73 -0.16 -6.26 -9.19
N CYS A 74 0.08 -5.76 -7.97
CA CYS A 74 0.72 -4.45 -7.80
C CYS A 74 2.17 -4.46 -8.33
N ARG A 75 2.91 -5.55 -8.11
CA ARG A 75 4.27 -5.72 -8.67
C ARG A 75 4.29 -5.87 -10.18
N LEU A 76 3.29 -6.49 -10.78
CA LEU A 76 3.17 -6.57 -12.24
C LEU A 76 2.98 -5.18 -12.88
N ALA A 77 2.44 -4.23 -12.13
CA ALA A 77 2.32 -2.83 -12.52
C ALA A 77 3.51 -1.96 -12.04
N ASP A 78 4.65 -2.59 -11.69
CA ASP A 78 5.89 -1.97 -11.21
C ASP A 78 5.80 -1.17 -9.88
N ALA A 79 4.66 -1.17 -9.19
CA ALA A 79 4.54 -0.50 -7.90
C ALA A 79 5.36 -1.22 -6.82
N ARG A 80 6.08 -0.49 -5.96
CA ARG A 80 6.66 -1.05 -4.73
C ARG A 80 5.53 -1.41 -3.77
N VAL A 81 5.58 -2.58 -3.15
CA VAL A 81 4.52 -3.04 -2.25
C VAL A 81 5.03 -3.09 -0.81
N ILE A 82 4.30 -2.45 0.10
CA ILE A 82 4.50 -2.54 1.55
C ILE A 82 3.27 -3.20 2.15
N VAL A 83 3.44 -4.25 2.93
CA VAL A 83 2.33 -4.97 3.58
C VAL A 83 2.38 -4.69 5.07
N VAL A 84 1.30 -4.10 5.59
CA VAL A 84 1.07 -3.95 7.02
C VAL A 84 0.29 -5.18 7.49
N SER A 85 0.92 -6.00 8.33
CA SER A 85 0.26 -7.12 9.00
C SER A 85 0.71 -7.21 10.44
N ASP A 86 -0.24 -7.29 11.36
CA ASP A 86 0.04 -7.57 12.77
C ASP A 86 0.40 -9.06 12.95
N ASP A 87 -0.13 -9.95 12.10
CA ASP A 87 -0.14 -11.39 12.35
C ASP A 87 0.53 -12.19 11.22
N GLY A 88 1.21 -13.26 11.63
CA GLY A 88 2.03 -14.15 10.81
C GLY A 88 1.24 -15.06 9.85
N HIS A 89 0.30 -14.49 9.11
CA HIS A 89 -0.34 -15.19 8.01
C HIS A 89 0.72 -15.67 7.01
N GLU A 90 0.58 -16.93 6.61
CA GLU A 90 1.53 -17.59 5.72
C GLU A 90 1.47 -16.92 4.33
N LEU A 91 2.52 -16.15 4.04
CA LEU A 91 2.78 -15.65 2.71
C LEU A 91 3.26 -16.80 1.85
N ALA A 92 2.86 -16.80 0.58
CA ALA A 92 3.44 -17.74 -0.36
C ALA A 92 4.96 -17.47 -0.47
N PRO A 93 5.81 -18.52 -0.58
CA PRO A 93 7.26 -18.36 -0.53
C PRO A 93 7.83 -17.39 -1.58
N ASP A 94 7.20 -17.31 -2.76
CA ASP A 94 7.59 -16.43 -3.85
C ASP A 94 7.27 -14.94 -3.57
N VAL A 95 6.31 -14.68 -2.70
CA VAL A 95 5.79 -13.32 -2.45
C VAL A 95 6.67 -12.55 -1.46
N GLY A 96 7.44 -13.23 -0.62
CA GLY A 96 8.34 -12.58 0.35
C GLY A 96 9.39 -11.66 -0.29
N GLN A 97 9.81 -11.95 -1.53
CA GLN A 97 10.77 -11.13 -2.28
C GLN A 97 10.11 -9.96 -3.04
N LEU A 98 8.77 -9.96 -3.10
CA LEU A 98 7.98 -9.02 -3.89
C LEU A 98 7.45 -7.84 -3.08
N MET A 99 7.66 -7.82 -1.76
CA MET A 99 7.12 -6.77 -0.89
C MET A 99 8.00 -6.54 0.35
N THR A 100 7.76 -5.44 1.05
CA THR A 100 8.37 -5.16 2.35
C THR A 100 7.32 -5.33 3.45
N PRO A 101 7.47 -6.29 4.38
CA PRO A 101 6.55 -6.43 5.50
C PRO A 101 6.87 -5.40 6.58
N VAL A 102 5.83 -4.83 7.17
CA VAL A 102 5.91 -3.98 8.36
C VAL A 102 4.84 -4.35 9.36
N ARG A 103 5.09 -4.06 10.65
CA ARG A 103 4.18 -4.35 11.75
C ARG A 103 3.18 -3.24 12.02
N SER A 104 3.37 -2.07 11.42
CA SER A 104 2.46 -0.95 11.63
C SER A 104 2.47 0.00 10.45
N PHE A 105 1.40 0.77 10.32
CA PHE A 105 1.31 1.80 9.30
C PHE A 105 2.38 2.89 9.48
N ALA A 106 2.73 3.23 10.72
CA ALA A 106 3.80 4.20 11.00
C ALA A 106 5.16 3.75 10.43
N GLN A 107 5.47 2.44 10.50
CA GLN A 107 6.67 1.89 9.85
C GLN A 107 6.60 2.00 8.33
N ALA A 108 5.42 1.79 7.72
CA ALA A 108 5.24 2.02 6.29
C ALA A 108 5.55 3.47 5.90
N VAL A 109 5.03 4.46 6.64
CA VAL A 109 5.30 5.88 6.40
C VAL A 109 6.80 6.18 6.45
N ALA A 110 7.50 5.68 7.47
CA ALA A 110 8.94 5.89 7.62
C ALA A 110 9.77 5.32 6.45
N LEU A 111 9.34 4.19 5.86
CA LEU A 111 10.01 3.56 4.70
C LEU A 111 9.73 4.25 3.36
N ILE A 112 8.71 5.10 3.29
CA ILE A 112 8.35 5.87 2.09
C ILE A 112 9.05 7.23 2.12
N ALA A 113 9.15 7.83 3.31
CA ALA A 113 9.76 9.15 3.51
C ALA A 113 11.31 9.13 3.59
N SER A 114 11.93 7.94 3.61
CA SER A 114 13.39 7.73 3.61
C SER A 114 13.99 7.79 2.22
#